data_AF-A0AA41CHU3-F1
#
_entry.id   AF-A0AA41CHU3-F1
#
_cell.length_a   1.000
_cell.length_b   1.000
_cell.length_c   1.000
_cell.angle_alpha   90.00
_cell.angle_beta   90.00
_cell.angle_gamma   90.00
#
_symmetry.space_group_name_H-M   'P 1'
#
loop_
_entity.id
_entity.type
_entity.pdbx_description
1 polymer ?
#
loop_
_entity_poly.entity_id
_entity_poly.type
_entity_poly.pdbx_seq_one_letter_code
_entity_poly.pdbx_strand_id
1 'polypeptide(L)'
;MALRAMKYFGSWRQATAARALSGTDADVIEYLRTGWDEAVAAQTRQKGSDLASNSPYEAVRAAAAEALDGTDQEIQDFYTTGQHQVANADYRVAVTKLANDGGPSVKEGAKAALEDGSVQALLGFLNKGRYAAQ
;
A
#
# COMPACT_ATOMS: atom_id res chain seq x y z
N MET A 1 10.01 -11.33 14.99
CA MET A 1 8.76 -10.55 14.89
C MET A 1 8.47 -9.64 16.09
N ALA A 2 9.04 -9.87 17.28
CA ALA A 2 8.79 -9.06 18.49
C ALA A 2 9.27 -7.58 18.45
N LEU A 3 10.18 -7.21 17.54
CA LEU A 3 10.79 -5.87 17.53
C LEU A 3 9.99 -4.82 16.73
N ARG A 4 9.06 -5.22 15.85
CA ARG A 4 8.17 -4.27 15.14
C ARG A 4 6.95 -3.86 15.97
N ALA A 5 6.57 -4.68 16.94
CA ALA A 5 5.53 -4.38 17.91
C ALA A 5 5.94 -3.23 18.85
N MET A 6 7.20 -3.23 19.32
CA MET A 6 7.66 -2.27 20.34
C MET A 6 7.54 -0.78 19.96
N LYS A 7 7.56 -0.44 18.66
CA LYS A 7 7.48 0.97 18.22
C LYS A 7 6.04 1.53 18.26
N TYR A 8 5.02 0.67 18.25
CA TYR A 8 3.60 1.07 18.37
C TYR A 8 3.05 0.90 19.81
N PHE A 9 3.61 0.01 20.63
CA PHE A 9 3.08 -0.31 21.97
C PHE A 9 3.68 0.49 23.14
N GLY A 10 4.50 1.52 22.89
CA GLY A 10 5.07 2.36 23.95
C GLY A 10 4.03 3.08 24.82
N SER A 11 2.88 3.39 24.24
CA SER A 11 1.74 4.08 24.89
C SER A 11 0.76 3.15 25.61
N TRP A 12 0.83 1.82 25.40
CA TRP A 12 -0.18 0.87 25.89
C TRP A 12 0.06 0.40 27.35
N ARG A 13 1.28 0.53 27.88
CA ARG A 13 1.66 0.02 29.22
C ARG A 13 0.92 0.64 30.41
N GLN A 14 0.08 1.66 30.22
CA GLN A 14 -0.73 2.24 31.30
C GLN A 14 -2.18 1.77 31.34
N ALA A 15 -2.72 1.21 30.25
CA ALA A 15 -4.14 0.78 30.20
C ALA A 15 -4.36 -0.69 30.59
N THR A 16 -3.37 -1.57 30.43
CA THR A 16 -3.53 -3.02 30.67
C THR A 16 -3.18 -3.53 32.06
N ALA A 17 -2.48 -2.75 32.89
CA ALA A 17 -2.13 -3.22 34.23
C ALA A 17 -3.36 -3.39 35.15
N ALA A 18 -4.46 -2.67 34.89
CA ALA A 18 -5.65 -2.69 35.74
C ALA A 18 -6.67 -3.80 35.41
N ARG A 19 -6.59 -4.43 34.23
CA ARG A 19 -7.57 -5.44 33.78
C ARG A 19 -7.00 -6.85 33.63
N ALA A 20 -5.67 -6.97 33.60
CA ALA A 20 -4.98 -8.26 33.61
C ALA A 20 -5.01 -8.96 34.99
N LEU A 21 -5.53 -8.32 36.04
CA LEU A 21 -5.64 -8.94 37.37
C LEU A 21 -6.90 -9.80 37.57
N SER A 22 -7.76 -9.99 36.55
CA SER A 22 -9.00 -10.79 36.68
C SER A 22 -9.31 -11.76 35.53
N GLY A 23 -8.38 -12.00 34.60
CA GLY A 23 -8.56 -12.93 33.47
C GLY A 23 -7.51 -14.05 33.46
N THR A 24 -7.84 -15.17 32.82
CA THR A 24 -6.90 -16.29 32.63
C THR A 24 -5.92 -15.99 31.49
N ASP A 25 -4.78 -16.70 31.43
CA ASP A 25 -3.80 -16.56 30.33
C ASP A 25 -4.43 -16.79 28.95
N ALA A 26 -5.48 -17.62 28.86
CA ALA A 26 -6.24 -17.86 27.64
C ALA A 26 -7.02 -16.62 27.18
N ASP A 27 -7.64 -15.88 28.12
CA ASP A 27 -8.38 -14.65 27.83
C ASP A 27 -7.46 -13.54 27.30
N VAL A 28 -6.22 -13.47 27.81
CA VAL A 28 -5.19 -12.55 27.33
C VAL A 28 -4.77 -12.89 25.91
N ILE A 29 -4.55 -14.17 25.59
CA ILE A 29 -4.18 -14.61 24.24
C ILE A 29 -5.30 -14.35 23.24
N GLU A 30 -6.54 -14.64 23.60
CA GLU A 30 -7.69 -14.42 22.72
C GLU A 30 -7.91 -12.93 22.45
N TYR A 31 -7.84 -12.08 23.47
CA TYR A 31 -7.92 -10.63 23.33
C TYR A 31 -6.79 -10.06 22.46
N LEU A 32 -5.56 -10.57 22.62
CA LEU A 32 -4.43 -10.15 21.79
C LEU A 32 -4.63 -10.55 20.33
N ARG A 33 -5.21 -11.72 20.06
CA ARG A 33 -5.47 -12.19 18.70
C ARG A 33 -6.55 -11.37 18.02
N THR A 34 -7.71 -11.19 18.66
CA THR A 34 -8.82 -10.41 18.10
C THR A 34 -8.46 -8.94 17.91
N GLY A 35 -7.80 -8.32 18.89
CA GLY A 35 -7.35 -6.94 18.76
C GLY A 35 -6.31 -6.75 17.65
N TRP A 36 -5.49 -7.76 17.36
CA TRP A 36 -4.54 -7.70 16.25
C TRP A 36 -5.25 -7.84 14.89
N ASP A 37 -6.20 -8.77 14.78
CA ASP A 37 -6.99 -8.97 13.56
C ASP A 37 -7.81 -7.71 13.22
N GLU A 38 -8.44 -7.07 14.20
CA GLU A 38 -9.15 -5.78 14.04
C GLU A 38 -8.22 -4.64 13.62
N ALA A 39 -7.01 -4.56 14.21
CA ALA A 39 -6.03 -3.55 13.85
C ALA A 39 -5.52 -3.72 12.41
N VAL A 40 -5.34 -4.96 11.94
CA VAL A 40 -4.98 -5.25 10.56
C VAL A 40 -6.12 -4.85 9.61
N ALA A 41 -7.36 -5.24 9.92
CA ALA A 41 -8.54 -4.87 9.14
C ALA A 41 -8.67 -3.34 9.00
N ALA A 42 -8.57 -2.61 10.11
CA ALA A 42 -8.63 -1.16 10.12
C ALA A 42 -7.51 -0.53 9.28
N GLN A 43 -6.28 -1.04 9.38
CA GLN A 43 -5.17 -0.56 8.57
C GLN A 43 -5.39 -0.83 7.07
N THR A 44 -5.93 -1.99 6.72
CA THR A 44 -6.21 -2.36 5.34
C THR A 44 -7.27 -1.46 4.73
N ARG A 45 -8.37 -1.20 5.44
CA ARG A 45 -9.39 -0.24 5.00
C ARG A 45 -8.84 1.17 4.87
N GLN A 46 -7.99 1.60 5.80
CA GLN A 46 -7.33 2.90 5.70
C GLN A 46 -6.52 3.03 4.41
N LYS A 47 -5.73 2.01 4.04
CA LYS A 47 -4.96 2.00 2.79
C LYS A 47 -5.85 2.11 1.55
N GLY A 48 -6.98 1.40 1.53
CA GLY A 48 -7.97 1.51 0.46
C GLY A 48 -8.54 2.91 0.34
N SER A 49 -8.96 3.50 1.47
CA SER A 49 -9.49 4.88 1.54
C SER A 49 -8.47 5.93 1.12
N ASP A 50 -7.20 5.74 1.52
CA ASP A 50 -6.10 6.61 1.11
C ASP A 50 -5.88 6.56 -0.40
N LEU A 51 -5.95 5.37 -1.03
CA LEU A 51 -5.89 5.26 -2.48
C LEU A 51 -7.09 5.91 -3.16
N ALA A 52 -8.31 5.67 -2.65
CA ALA A 52 -9.54 6.25 -3.18
C ALA A 52 -9.52 7.79 -3.17
N SER A 53 -8.89 8.39 -2.16
CA SER A 53 -8.84 9.84 -2.00
C SER A 53 -7.62 10.49 -2.68
N ASN A 54 -6.44 9.87 -2.55
CA ASN A 54 -5.16 10.54 -2.80
C ASN A 54 -4.36 9.96 -3.95
N SER A 55 -4.81 8.88 -4.59
CA SER A 55 -4.09 8.36 -5.77
C SER A 55 -3.99 9.45 -6.84
N PRO A 56 -2.82 9.63 -7.49
CA PRO A 56 -2.68 10.57 -8.59
C PRO A 56 -3.43 10.11 -9.85
N TYR A 57 -3.91 8.87 -9.89
CA TYR A 57 -4.60 8.27 -11.03
C TYR A 57 -6.09 8.12 -10.74
N GLU A 58 -6.93 8.77 -11.55
CA GLU A 58 -8.40 8.74 -11.42
C GLU A 58 -8.94 7.30 -11.46
N ALA A 59 -8.45 6.48 -12.38
CA ALA A 59 -8.88 5.09 -12.51
C ALA A 59 -8.61 4.28 -11.23
N VAL A 60 -7.48 4.53 -10.57
CA VAL A 60 -7.16 3.89 -9.28
C VAL A 60 -8.07 4.41 -8.17
N ARG A 61 -8.39 5.72 -8.14
CA ARG A 61 -9.31 6.26 -7.14
C ARG A 61 -10.69 5.63 -7.24
N ALA A 62 -11.23 5.56 -8.45
CA ALA A 62 -12.53 4.95 -8.72
C ALA A 62 -12.55 3.46 -8.34
N ALA A 63 -11.55 2.69 -8.77
CA ALA A 63 -11.48 1.26 -8.47
C ALA A 63 -11.20 0.98 -6.98
N ALA A 64 -10.46 1.85 -6.29
CA ALA A 64 -10.27 1.77 -4.85
C ALA A 64 -11.57 2.01 -4.08
N ALA A 65 -12.40 2.96 -4.52
CA ALA A 65 -13.71 3.20 -3.93
C ALA A 65 -14.62 1.98 -4.05
N GLU A 66 -14.62 1.31 -5.20
CA GLU A 66 -15.34 0.05 -5.40
C GLU A 66 -14.79 -1.09 -4.54
N ALA A 67 -13.46 -1.21 -4.43
CA ALA A 67 -12.82 -2.25 -3.61
C ALA A 67 -13.16 -2.13 -2.11
N LEU A 68 -13.46 -0.92 -1.61
CA LEU A 68 -13.83 -0.68 -0.21
C LEU A 68 -15.17 -1.30 0.20
N ASP A 69 -16.03 -1.61 -0.77
CA ASP A 69 -17.28 -2.34 -0.53
C ASP A 69 -17.07 -3.85 -0.31
N GLY A 70 -15.85 -4.34 -0.56
CA GLY A 70 -15.46 -5.73 -0.39
C GLY A 70 -14.98 -6.13 1.02
N THR A 71 -14.48 -7.35 1.09
CA THR A 71 -13.78 -7.93 2.23
C THR A 71 -12.40 -7.30 2.41
N ASP A 72 -11.82 -7.39 3.61
CA ASP A 72 -10.47 -6.85 3.85
C ASP A 72 -9.42 -7.55 2.98
N GLN A 73 -9.62 -8.82 2.62
CA GLN A 73 -8.74 -9.52 1.69
C GLN A 73 -8.83 -8.91 0.28
N GLU A 74 -10.03 -8.61 -0.22
CA GLU A 74 -10.21 -7.96 -1.53
C GLU A 74 -9.60 -6.55 -1.56
N ILE A 75 -9.76 -5.77 -0.47
CA ILE A 75 -9.10 -4.47 -0.33
C ILE A 75 -7.57 -4.63 -0.36
N GLN A 76 -7.04 -5.63 0.34
CA GLN A 76 -5.61 -5.91 0.39
C GLN A 76 -5.06 -6.38 -0.97
N ASP A 77 -5.80 -7.21 -1.69
CA ASP A 77 -5.43 -7.70 -3.04
C ASP A 77 -5.46 -6.56 -4.06
N PHE A 78 -6.48 -5.68 -3.97
CA PHE A 78 -6.53 -4.47 -4.77
C PHE A 78 -5.35 -3.55 -4.44
N TYR A 79 -5.10 -3.29 -3.15
CA TYR A 79 -3.99 -2.44 -2.72
C TYR A 79 -2.63 -3.00 -3.16
N THR A 80 -2.44 -4.31 -3.19
CA THR A 80 -1.13 -4.89 -3.54
C THR A 80 -0.92 -5.06 -5.05
N THR A 81 -1.98 -5.39 -5.78
CA THR A 81 -1.87 -5.81 -7.18
C THR A 81 -2.85 -5.06 -8.08
N GLY A 82 -4.13 -5.02 -7.69
CA GLY A 82 -5.20 -4.46 -8.52
C GLY A 82 -4.98 -2.99 -8.91
N GLN A 83 -4.51 -2.15 -7.99
CA GLN A 83 -4.25 -0.74 -8.27
C GLN A 83 -3.23 -0.55 -9.41
N HIS A 84 -2.24 -1.43 -9.52
CA HIS A 84 -1.19 -1.31 -10.52
C HIS A 84 -1.64 -1.81 -11.90
N GLN A 85 -2.56 -2.77 -11.93
CA GLN A 85 -3.19 -3.23 -13.16
C GLN A 85 -4.06 -2.11 -13.76
N VAL A 86 -4.90 -1.50 -12.93
CA VAL A 86 -5.76 -0.38 -13.32
C VAL A 86 -4.92 0.84 -13.76
N ALA A 87 -3.81 1.11 -13.07
CA ALA A 87 -2.93 2.23 -13.40
C ALA A 87 -2.02 2.02 -14.62
N ASN A 88 -2.03 0.86 -15.30
CA ASN A 88 -1.04 0.56 -16.35
C ASN A 88 -1.00 1.63 -17.45
N ALA A 89 -2.18 2.04 -17.94
CA ALA A 89 -2.28 3.07 -18.97
C ALA A 89 -1.68 4.40 -18.49
N ASP A 90 -2.00 4.81 -17.26
CA ASP A 90 -1.45 6.02 -16.66
C ASP A 90 0.08 5.93 -16.44
N TYR A 91 0.60 4.75 -16.08
CA TYR A 91 2.04 4.53 -15.99
C TYR A 91 2.72 4.72 -17.34
N ARG A 92 2.14 4.21 -18.44
CA ARG A 92 2.70 4.43 -19.78
C ARG A 92 2.78 5.92 -20.10
N VAL A 93 1.72 6.68 -19.81
CA VAL A 93 1.70 8.13 -20.01
C VAL A 93 2.78 8.82 -19.19
N ALA A 94 2.92 8.47 -17.91
CA ALA A 94 3.94 9.03 -17.03
C ALA A 94 5.37 8.71 -17.50
N VAL A 95 5.61 7.48 -17.98
CA VAL A 95 6.90 7.06 -18.54
C VAL A 95 7.21 7.84 -19.82
N THR A 96 6.24 7.99 -20.73
CA THR A 96 6.41 8.80 -21.95
C THR A 96 6.73 10.26 -21.63
N LYS A 97 6.07 10.84 -20.62
CA LYS A 97 6.36 12.21 -20.18
C LYS A 97 7.80 12.35 -19.69
N LEU A 98 8.25 11.45 -18.81
CA LEU A 98 9.63 11.44 -18.34
C LEU A 98 10.65 11.22 -19.46
N ALA A 99 10.31 10.43 -20.49
CA ALA A 99 11.16 10.28 -21.67
C ALA A 99 11.33 11.61 -22.42
N ASN A 100 10.25 12.39 -22.57
CA ASN A 100 10.31 13.67 -23.26
C ASN A 100 11.14 14.71 -22.51
N ASP A 101 10.98 14.75 -21.18
CA ASP A 101 11.63 15.73 -20.30
C ASP A 101 13.09 15.32 -19.94
N GLY A 102 13.44 14.05 -20.08
CA GLY A 102 14.71 13.47 -19.63
C GLY A 102 15.87 13.52 -20.65
N GLY A 103 17.09 13.36 -20.13
CA GLY A 103 18.31 13.18 -20.94
C GLY A 103 18.39 11.83 -21.67
N PRO A 104 19.44 11.60 -22.49
CA PRO A 104 19.56 10.39 -23.32
C PRO A 104 19.36 9.06 -22.57
N SER A 105 19.99 8.89 -21.41
CA SER A 105 19.85 7.66 -20.62
C SER A 105 18.43 7.44 -20.07
N VAL A 106 17.71 8.53 -19.75
CA VAL A 106 16.30 8.46 -19.31
C VAL A 106 15.41 8.04 -20.48
N LYS A 107 15.66 8.59 -21.68
CA LYS A 107 14.96 8.20 -22.91
C LYS A 107 15.12 6.73 -23.25
N GLU A 108 16.35 6.21 -23.18
CA GLU A 108 16.62 4.79 -23.45
C GLU A 108 15.92 3.88 -22.44
N GLY A 109 16.02 4.19 -21.13
CA GLY A 109 15.34 3.43 -20.10
C GLY A 109 13.81 3.47 -20.22
N ALA A 110 13.25 4.63 -20.58
CA ALA A 110 11.81 4.78 -20.77
C ALA A 110 11.33 3.99 -22.00
N LYS A 111 12.09 4.02 -23.10
CA LYS A 111 11.79 3.24 -24.30
C LYS A 111 11.76 1.75 -23.99
N ALA A 112 12.76 1.22 -23.30
CA ALA A 112 12.80 -0.18 -22.91
C ALA A 112 11.59 -0.58 -22.03
N ALA A 113 11.21 0.27 -21.07
CA ALA A 113 10.04 0.02 -20.23
C ALA A 113 8.72 0.06 -21.02
N LEU A 114 8.59 0.97 -21.99
CA LEU A 114 7.41 1.08 -22.86
C LEU A 114 7.29 -0.07 -23.85
N GLU A 115 8.42 -0.57 -24.36
CA GLU A 115 8.48 -1.74 -25.26
C GLU A 115 8.08 -3.02 -24.53
N ASP A 116 8.54 -3.21 -23.29
CA ASP A 116 8.10 -4.32 -22.44
C ASP A 116 6.61 -4.19 -22.08
N GLY A 117 6.18 -2.99 -21.68
CA GLY A 117 4.78 -2.65 -21.45
C GLY A 117 4.14 -3.30 -20.20
N SER A 118 4.86 -4.19 -19.50
CA SER A 118 4.37 -4.76 -18.25
C SER A 118 4.29 -3.69 -17.15
N VAL A 119 3.35 -3.90 -16.23
CA VAL A 119 3.21 -3.07 -15.02
C VAL A 119 4.55 -2.99 -14.26
N GLN A 120 5.26 -4.12 -14.16
CA GLN A 120 6.53 -4.24 -13.45
C GLN A 120 7.62 -3.40 -14.11
N ALA A 121 7.75 -3.45 -15.44
CA ALA A 121 8.75 -2.67 -16.17
C ALA A 121 8.48 -1.16 -16.05
N LEU A 122 7.22 -0.75 -16.24
CA LEU A 122 6.81 0.65 -16.14
C LEU A 122 7.02 1.20 -14.72
N LEU A 123 6.53 0.50 -13.69
CA LEU A 123 6.75 0.89 -12.29
C LEU A 123 8.22 0.90 -11.91
N GLY A 124 8.98 -0.10 -12.37
CA GLY A 124 10.41 -0.18 -12.14
C GLY A 124 11.15 1.05 -12.67
N PHE A 125 10.79 1.52 -13.87
CA PHE A 125 11.32 2.76 -14.42
C PHE A 125 10.87 3.99 -13.62
N LEU A 126 9.56 4.13 -13.35
CA LEU A 126 9.00 5.28 -12.61
C LEU A 126 9.62 5.41 -11.22
N ASN A 127 9.83 4.31 -10.51
CA ASN A 127 10.44 4.31 -9.19
C ASN A 127 11.90 4.75 -9.25
N LYS A 128 12.69 4.22 -10.20
CA LYS A 128 14.08 4.67 -10.42
C LYS A 128 14.16 6.17 -10.77
N GLY A 129 13.25 6.65 -11.63
CA GLY A 129 13.16 8.06 -12.00
C GLY A 129 12.88 8.98 -10.82
N ARG A 130 12.02 8.56 -9.87
CA ARG A 130 11.74 9.34 -8.65
C ARG A 130 12.95 9.46 -7.71
N TYR A 131 13.84 8.47 -7.65
CA TYR A 131 15.05 8.55 -6.82
C TYR A 131 16.17 9.36 -7.48
N ALA A 132 16.20 9.45 -8.81
CA ALA A 132 17.17 10.27 -9.53
C ALA A 132 16.84 11.77 -9.48
N ALA A 133 15.61 12.14 -9.09
CA ALA A 133 15.12 13.52 -9.04
C ALA A 133 15.02 14.10 -7.61
N GLN A 134 15.47 13.37 -6.58
CA GLN A 134 15.48 13.78 -5.16
C GLN A 134 16.83 14.35 -4.73
#